data_AF-A0A958JEQ5-F1
#
_entry.id   AF-A0A958JEQ5-F1
#
_cell.length_a   1.000
_cell.length_b   1.000
_cell.length_c   1.000
_cell.angle_alpha   90.00
_cell.angle_beta   90.00
_cell.angle_gamma   90.00
#
_symmetry.space_group_name_H-M   'P 1'
#
loop_
_entity.id
_entity.type
_entity.pdbx_description
1 polymer ?
#
loop_
_entity_poly.entity_id
_entity_poly.type
_entity_poly.pdbx_seq_one_letter_code
_entity_poly.pdbx_strand_id
1 'polypeptide(L)'
;MAKLPFDPFSHPYAFFTCRGPRQNKWHFAANADELRPLAQRTAKQLGYPIRIFRVIKNQEKARPDGFLIVRRILGAYGSGPKEIEWTRVDTEEAARTLRDVSCGPTPYFALSIAETHEPTQGGR
;
A
#
# COMPACT_ATOMS: atom_id res chain seq x y z
N MET A 1 -3.81 20.94 -7.57
CA MET A 1 -3.51 19.49 -7.51
C MET A 1 -3.02 19.14 -6.12
N ALA A 2 -3.61 18.13 -5.47
CA ALA A 2 -3.09 17.61 -4.20
C ALA A 2 -1.75 16.92 -4.48
N LYS A 3 -0.64 17.48 -3.99
CA LYS A 3 0.66 16.82 -4.06
C LYS A 3 0.65 15.74 -2.99
N LEU A 4 0.63 14.47 -3.41
CA LEU A 4 0.81 13.34 -2.49
C LEU A 4 2.18 13.55 -1.78
N PRO A 5 2.31 13.21 -0.49
CA PRO A 5 3.59 13.32 0.23
C PRO A 5 4.70 12.44 -0.38
N PHE A 6 4.31 11.51 -1.26
CA PHE A 6 5.16 10.68 -2.09
C PHE A 6 4.64 10.77 -3.52
N ASP A 7 5.50 11.09 -4.49
CA ASP A 7 5.16 10.99 -5.90
C ASP A 7 5.63 9.64 -6.45
N PRO A 8 4.74 8.62 -6.49
CA PRO A 8 5.06 7.31 -7.04
C PRO A 8 5.39 7.35 -8.54
N PHE A 9 5.14 8.48 -9.23
CA PHE A 9 5.43 8.67 -10.64
C PHE A 9 6.77 9.34 -10.91
N SER A 10 7.36 10.03 -9.93
CA SER A 10 8.68 10.66 -10.06
C SER A 10 9.84 9.69 -9.82
N HIS A 11 9.58 8.49 -9.28
CA HIS A 11 10.63 7.49 -9.06
C HIS A 11 10.61 6.42 -10.17
N PRO A 12 11.70 6.25 -10.93
CA PRO A 12 11.80 5.18 -11.93
C PRO A 12 11.91 3.78 -11.31
N TYR A 13 11.94 3.69 -9.97
CA TYR A 13 12.24 2.48 -9.22
C TYR A 13 11.00 1.87 -8.59
N ALA A 14 10.94 0.53 -8.63
CA ALA A 14 9.99 -0.23 -7.86
C ALA A 14 10.17 0.08 -6.36
N PHE A 15 9.08 0.46 -5.69
CA PHE A 15 9.03 0.66 -4.25
C PHE A 15 8.25 -0.48 -3.61
N PHE A 16 8.38 -0.61 -2.29
CA PHE A 16 7.72 -1.66 -1.52
C PHE A 16 6.67 -1.07 -0.60
N THR A 17 5.68 -1.88 -0.25
CA THR A 17 4.64 -1.48 0.69
C THR A 17 4.21 -2.64 1.57
N CYS A 18 3.85 -2.35 2.82
CA CYS A 18 3.24 -3.31 3.72
C CYS A 18 2.12 -2.67 4.52
N ARG A 19 1.18 -3.51 4.97
CA ARG A 19 0.08 -3.08 5.82
C ARG A 19 0.62 -2.79 7.22
N GLY A 20 0.20 -1.67 7.80
CA GLY A 20 0.47 -1.31 9.19
C GLY A 20 -0.55 -1.91 10.19
N PRO A 21 -0.36 -1.67 11.50
CA PRO A 21 -1.18 -2.27 12.55
C PRO A 21 -2.61 -1.74 12.62
N ARG A 22 -2.89 -0.57 12.04
CA ARG A 22 -4.26 -0.03 11.92
C ARG A 22 -4.81 -0.35 10.54
N GLN A 23 -6.11 -0.59 10.48
CA GLN A 23 -6.82 -0.69 9.20
C GLN A 23 -6.58 0.60 8.39
N ASN A 24 -6.30 0.46 7.09
CA ASN A 24 -6.01 1.55 6.14
C ASN A 24 -4.67 2.28 6.28
N LYS A 25 -3.83 1.96 7.29
CA LYS A 25 -2.46 2.51 7.35
C LYS A 25 -1.51 1.61 6.56
N TRP A 26 -0.80 2.21 5.61
CA TRP A 26 0.20 1.54 4.79
C TRP A 26 1.55 2.22 4.96
N HIS A 27 2.61 1.41 4.96
CA HIS A 27 3.98 1.87 4.96
C HIS A 27 4.57 1.70 3.57
N PHE A 28 5.40 2.65 3.15
CA PHE A 28 6.06 2.64 1.84
C PHE A 28 7.55 2.86 2.06
N ALA A 29 8.37 2.16 1.30
CA ALA A 29 9.83 2.29 1.35
C ALA A 29 10.45 1.99 -0.02
N ALA A 30 11.67 2.48 -0.24
CA ALA A 30 12.41 2.19 -1.46
C ALA A 30 12.93 0.74 -1.52
N ASN A 31 13.16 0.11 -0.36
CA ASN A 31 13.64 -1.27 -0.23
C ASN A 31 12.71 -2.09 0.70
N ALA A 32 12.75 -3.41 0.55
CA ALA A 32 11.98 -4.31 1.41
C ALA A 32 12.54 -4.36 2.83
N ASP A 33 13.85 -4.18 3.00
CA ASP A 33 14.56 -4.25 4.28
C ASP A 33 14.03 -3.27 5.33
N GLU A 34 13.69 -2.04 4.93
CA GLU A 34 13.07 -1.04 5.79
C GLU A 34 11.67 -1.47 6.27
N LEU A 35 10.97 -2.29 5.49
CA LEU A 35 9.62 -2.76 5.81
C LEU A 35 9.62 -4.06 6.60
N ARG A 36 10.67 -4.89 6.52
CA ARG A 36 10.79 -6.15 7.29
C ARG A 36 10.53 -5.98 8.79
N PRO A 37 11.18 -5.06 9.53
CA PRO A 37 10.92 -4.90 10.96
C PRO A 37 9.49 -4.43 11.25
N LEU A 38 8.92 -3.59 10.37
CA LEU A 38 7.55 -3.11 10.50
C LEU A 38 6.52 -4.22 10.23
N ALA A 39 6.75 -5.01 9.19
CA ALA A 39 5.92 -6.15 8.82
C ALA A 39 5.94 -7.21 9.92
N GLN A 40 7.11 -7.55 10.46
CA GLN A 40 7.26 -8.51 11.55
C GLN A 40 6.54 -8.04 12.82
N ARG A 41 6.74 -6.77 13.21
CA ARG A 41 6.06 -6.18 14.37
C ARG A 41 4.54 -6.18 14.18
N THR A 42 4.09 -5.85 12.97
CA THR A 42 2.66 -5.81 12.64
C THR A 42 2.05 -7.21 12.64
N ALA A 43 2.75 -8.21 12.07
CA ALA A 43 2.30 -9.60 12.07
C ALA A 43 2.16 -10.12 13.50
N LYS A 44 3.16 -9.85 14.35
CA LYS A 44 3.10 -10.17 15.79
C LYS A 44 1.93 -9.50 16.50
N GLN A 45 1.69 -8.21 16.23
CA GLN A 45 0.62 -7.45 16.88
C GLN A 45 -0.77 -7.92 16.45
N LEU A 46 -0.94 -8.28 15.17
CA LEU A 46 -2.24 -8.62 14.61
C LEU A 46 -2.56 -10.13 14.64
N GLY A 47 -1.56 -10.97 14.90
CA GLY A 47 -1.72 -12.43 14.98
C GLY A 47 -1.98 -13.11 13.62
N TYR A 48 -1.69 -12.44 12.51
CA TYR A 48 -1.81 -13.00 11.17
C TYR A 48 -0.67 -12.56 10.25
N PRO A 49 -0.43 -13.25 9.12
CA PRO A 49 0.71 -12.97 8.25
C PRO A 49 0.62 -11.59 7.59
N ILE A 50 1.73 -10.86 7.58
CA ILE A 50 1.85 -9.58 6.89
C ILE A 50 2.73 -9.73 5.66
N ARG A 51 2.19 -9.33 4.51
CA ARG A 51 2.90 -9.37 3.24
C ARG A 51 3.56 -8.04 2.95
N ILE A 52 4.81 -8.11 2.48
CA ILE A 52 5.48 -7.01 1.81
C ILE A 52 5.23 -7.19 0.31
N PHE A 53 4.71 -6.14 -0.31
CA PHE A 53 4.45 -6.11 -1.74
C PHE A 53 5.46 -5.22 -2.42
N ARG A 54 5.99 -5.67 -3.56
CA ARG A 54 6.61 -4.80 -4.55
C ARG A 54 5.52 -4.14 -5.35
N VAL A 55 5.56 -2.81 -5.44
CA VAL A 55 4.68 -2.02 -6.28
C VAL A 55 5.30 -1.95 -7.67
N ILE A 56 4.53 -2.33 -8.67
CA ILE A 56 4.97 -2.47 -10.06
C ILE A 56 4.04 -1.67 -10.97
N LYS A 57 4.52 -1.33 -12.17
CA LYS A 57 3.66 -0.67 -13.15
C LYS A 57 2.60 -1.66 -13.65
N ASN A 58 1.39 -1.16 -13.90
CA ASN A 58 0.28 -2.00 -14.35
C ASN A 58 0.55 -2.72 -15.67
N GLN A 59 1.49 -2.22 -16.49
CA GLN A 59 1.89 -2.83 -17.77
C GLN A 59 2.94 -3.94 -17.63
N GLU A 60 3.61 -4.07 -16.47
CA GLU A 60 4.80 -4.93 -16.32
C GLU A 60 4.47 -6.37 -15.89
N LYS A 61 3.25 -6.66 -15.41
CA LYS A 61 2.88 -8.00 -14.94
C LYS A 61 1.54 -8.45 -15.49
N ALA A 62 1.55 -9.56 -16.23
CA ALA A 62 0.35 -10.14 -16.84
C ALA A 62 -0.69 -10.62 -15.80
N ARG A 63 -0.27 -10.95 -14.57
CA ARG A 63 -1.14 -11.39 -13.46
C ARG A 63 -0.61 -10.88 -12.11
N PRO A 64 -1.01 -9.69 -11.64
CA PRO A 64 -0.61 -9.19 -10.34
C PRO A 64 -1.28 -9.95 -9.18
N ASP A 65 -0.67 -9.89 -7.99
CA ASP A 65 -1.21 -10.50 -6.76
C ASP A 65 -2.33 -9.64 -6.14
N GLY A 66 -2.68 -8.54 -6.80
CA GLY A 66 -3.69 -7.57 -6.39
C GLY A 66 -3.28 -6.16 -6.79
N PHE A 67 -4.07 -5.19 -6.35
CA PHE A 67 -3.87 -3.78 -6.66
C PHE A 67 -4.01 -2.94 -5.40
N LEU A 68 -3.21 -1.89 -5.31
CA LEU A 68 -3.31 -0.87 -4.27
C LEU A 68 -4.02 0.35 -4.83
N ILE A 69 -5.06 0.80 -4.13
CA ILE A 69 -5.86 1.96 -4.49
C ILE A 69 -5.89 3.00 -3.38
N VAL A 70 -6.06 4.26 -3.77
CA VAL A 70 -6.54 5.30 -2.86
C VAL A 70 -8.04 5.11 -2.69
N ARG A 71 -8.48 4.74 -1.49
CA ARG A 71 -9.91 4.54 -1.17
C ARG A 71 -10.60 5.81 -0.71
N ARG A 72 -9.87 6.70 -0.03
CA ARG A 72 -10.39 7.98 0.43
C ARG A 72 -9.26 8.96 0.67
N ILE A 73 -9.46 10.21 0.27
CA ILE A 73 -8.58 11.32 0.63
C ILE A 73 -9.26 12.12 1.76
N LEU A 74 -8.76 11.94 2.99
CA LEU A 74 -9.22 12.64 4.17
C LEU A 74 -8.52 14.02 4.26
N GLY A 75 -9.31 15.09 4.39
CA GLY A 75 -8.78 16.45 4.64
C GLY A 75 -8.86 17.41 3.44
N ALA A 76 -10.06 17.63 2.90
CA ALA A 76 -10.31 18.72 1.96
C ALA A 76 -10.61 20.08 2.64
N TYR A 77 -10.78 20.11 3.96
CA TYR A 77 -11.27 21.29 4.71
C TYR A 77 -10.27 21.81 5.76
N GLY A 78 -9.02 22.09 5.38
CA GLY A 78 -8.05 22.74 6.26
C GLY A 78 -6.60 22.71 5.77
N SER A 79 -5.73 23.52 6.40
CA SER A 79 -4.30 23.69 6.08
C SER A 79 -3.39 22.49 6.44
N GLY A 80 -3.95 21.34 6.81
CA GLY A 80 -3.18 20.17 7.25
C GLY A 80 -2.71 19.28 6.09
N PRO A 81 -1.72 18.39 6.33
CA PRO A 81 -1.36 17.36 5.37
C PRO A 81 -2.57 16.44 5.13
N LYS A 82 -2.86 16.16 3.85
CA LYS A 82 -3.96 15.27 3.46
C LYS A 82 -3.63 13.85 3.91
N GLU A 83 -4.54 13.24 4.65
CA GLU A 83 -4.43 11.83 5.02
C GLU A 83 -5.05 10.99 3.90
N ILE A 84 -4.34 9.94 3.47
CA ILE A 84 -4.75 9.11 2.33
C ILE A 84 -4.99 7.70 2.86
N GLU A 85 -6.22 7.23 2.74
CA GLU A 85 -6.56 5.86 3.05
C GLU A 85 -6.28 4.97 1.85
N TRP A 86 -5.34 4.05 2.02
CA TRP A 86 -4.98 3.06 0.99
C TRP A 86 -5.68 1.73 1.28
N THR A 87 -6.05 1.01 0.22
CA THR A 87 -6.69 -0.31 0.30
C THR A 87 -6.15 -1.22 -0.77
N ARG A 88 -6.00 -2.50 -0.45
CA ARG A 88 -5.70 -3.55 -1.43
C ARG A 88 -7.01 -4.18 -1.91
N VAL A 89 -7.09 -4.41 -3.21
CA VAL A 89 -8.16 -5.15 -3.88
C VAL A 89 -7.52 -6.25 -4.74
N ASP A 90 -8.26 -7.32 -5.02
CA ASP A 90 -7.68 -8.48 -5.71
C ASP A 90 -7.78 -8.39 -7.24
N THR A 91 -8.72 -7.61 -7.78
CA THR A 91 -9.02 -7.54 -9.23
C THR A 91 -8.82 -6.13 -9.78
N GLU A 92 -8.49 -6.02 -11.08
CA GLU A 92 -8.30 -4.72 -11.74
C GLU A 92 -9.61 -3.92 -11.81
N GLU A 93 -10.73 -4.61 -12.04
CA GLU A 93 -12.06 -4.03 -12.12
C GLU A 93 -12.44 -3.35 -10.80
N ALA A 94 -12.20 -4.04 -9.68
CA ALA A 94 -12.35 -3.46 -8.35
C ALA A 94 -11.42 -2.26 -8.14
N ALA A 95 -10.18 -2.31 -8.65
CA ALA A 95 -9.25 -1.19 -8.51
C ALA A 95 -9.74 0.07 -9.25
N ARG A 96 -10.33 -0.12 -10.43
CA ARG A 96 -10.91 0.97 -11.24
C ARG A 96 -12.19 1.54 -10.65
N THR A 97 -13.00 0.68 -10.01
CA THR A 97 -14.33 1.02 -9.49
C THR A 97 -14.28 1.61 -8.08
N LEU A 98 -13.41 1.07 -7.21
CA LEU A 98 -13.37 1.41 -5.78
C LEU A 98 -12.37 2.52 -5.44
N ARG A 99 -11.52 2.94 -6.39
CA ARG A 99 -10.64 4.09 -6.19
C ARG A 99 -11.46 5.38 -6.05
N ASP A 100 -11.03 6.25 -5.15
CA ASP A 100 -11.67 7.55 -4.94
C ASP A 100 -11.35 8.48 -6.10
N VAL A 101 -12.31 8.83 -6.95
CA VAL A 101 -12.12 9.79 -8.06
C VAL A 101 -12.70 11.17 -7.76
N SER A 102 -13.17 11.41 -6.53
CA SER A 102 -13.88 12.64 -6.15
C SER A 102 -13.00 13.89 -6.28
N CYS A 103 -11.69 13.74 -6.13
CA CYS A 103 -10.69 14.80 -6.25
C CYS A 103 -9.94 14.78 -7.59
N GLY A 104 -10.46 14.07 -8.61
CA GLY A 104 -9.83 13.88 -9.91
C GLY A 104 -9.32 12.46 -10.13
N PRO A 105 -8.59 12.20 -11.24
CA PRO A 105 -8.08 10.87 -11.54
C PRO A 105 -7.13 10.40 -10.44
N THR A 106 -7.47 9.30 -9.78
CA THR A 106 -6.60 8.68 -8.77
C THR A 106 -5.87 7.45 -9.31
N PRO A 107 -4.62 7.27 -8.88
CA PRO A 107 -3.82 6.17 -9.34
C PRO A 107 -4.21 4.87 -8.64
N TYR A 108 -3.95 3.76 -9.33
CA TYR A 108 -3.91 2.43 -8.73
C TYR A 108 -2.67 1.71 -9.23
N PHE A 109 -2.12 0.85 -8.40
CA PHE A 109 -0.86 0.18 -8.66
C PHE A 109 -1.01 -1.32 -8.55
N ALA A 110 -0.46 -2.06 -9.49
CA ALA A 110 -0.31 -3.50 -9.40
C ALA A 110 0.68 -3.86 -8.28
N LEU A 111 0.36 -4.93 -7.56
CA LEU A 111 1.18 -5.47 -6.49
C LEU A 111 1.73 -6.84 -6.87
N SER A 112 2.97 -7.08 -6.49
CA SER A 112 3.57 -8.41 -6.47
C SER A 112 3.99 -8.75 -5.05
N ILE A 113 3.67 -9.94 -4.55
CA ILE A 113 4.21 -10.37 -3.26
C ILE A 113 5.73 -10.47 -3.39
N ALA A 114 6.46 -9.78 -2.51
CA ALA A 114 7.90 -9.89 -2.40
C ALA A 114 8.27 -10.84 -1.25
N GLU A 115 7.67 -10.62 -0.08
CA GLU A 115 7.96 -11.38 1.14
C GLU A 115 6.69 -11.53 2.00
N THR A 116 6.64 -12.59 2.82
CA THR A 116 5.58 -12.81 3.81
C THR A 116 6.19 -13.02 5.18
N HIS A 117 5.73 -12.25 6.16
CA HIS A 117 6.14 -12.32 7.55
C HIS A 117 5.04 -12.97 8.38
N GLU A 118 5.33 -14.15 8.88
CA GLU A 118 4.47 -14.87 9.82
C GLU A 118 4.55 -14.25 11.22
N PRO A 119 3.46 -14.28 12.00
CA PRO A 119 3.52 -13.91 13.41
C PRO A 119 4.46 -14.89 14.13
N THR A 120 5.61 -14.40 14.59
CA THR A 120 6.48 -15.24 15.44
C THR A 120 5.72 -15.51 16.73
N GLN A 121 5.38 -16.78 16.98
CA GLN A 121 4.88 -17.18 18.28
C GLN A 121 5.94 -16.80 19.31
N GLY A 122 5.58 -15.93 20.25
CA GLY A 122 6.42 -15.69 21.41
C GLY A 122 6.61 -17.04 22.10
N GLY A 123 7.86 -17.52 22.14
CA GLY A 123 8.23 -18.59 23.05
C GLY A 123 7.74 -18.19 24.45
N ARG A 124 7.02 -19.12 25.08
CA ARG A 124 6.67 -19.03 26.49
C ARG A 124 7.92 -18.87 27.35
#